data_AF-A0A962GWM2-F1
#
_entry.id   AF-A0A962GWM2-F1
#
_cell.length_a   1.000
_cell.length_b   1.000
_cell.length_c   1.000
_cell.angle_alpha   90.00
_cell.angle_beta   90.00
_cell.angle_gamma   90.00
#
_symmetry.space_group_name_H-M   'P 1'
#
loop_
_entity.id
_entity.type
_entity.pdbx_description
1 polymer ?
#
loop_
_entity_poly.entity_id
_entity_poly.type
_entity_poly.pdbx_seq_one_letter_code
_entity_poly.pdbx_strand_id
1 'polypeptide(L)'
;MLDYFAALLAITFVALAIIYDVRFRPVPWDIYRPKAAWLRAGIYFCCCWLLSYLSGGMQLILDSPVVSTAQLNDPGWVRFTLGLYGFILIAYAGVWSNCTPVFERQKNPLISALFGFLWGSSSGQLFLAVWLIVGKAGLPDWGTWLVTFAVLAAWQPNWHNIYWDHYIAPEHDTPMTQKIKALGCHIPNLAIALTWLTFYENYLLFVSLQVIACISASLGMRYP
;
A
#
# COMPACT_ATOMS: atom_id res chain seq x y z
N MET A 1 5.55 -14.79 19.13
CA MET A 1 6.37 -14.50 17.91
C MET A 1 6.00 -13.15 17.31
N LEU A 2 4.70 -12.87 17.09
CA LEU A 2 4.25 -11.56 16.60
C LEU A 2 4.63 -10.39 17.52
N ASP A 3 4.53 -10.54 18.84
CA ASP A 3 4.92 -9.48 19.78
C ASP A 3 6.40 -9.09 19.66
N TYR A 4 7.28 -10.09 19.48
CA TYR A 4 8.70 -9.85 19.26
C TYR A 4 8.96 -9.13 17.92
N PHE A 5 8.21 -9.49 16.88
CA PHE A 5 8.28 -8.80 15.60
C PHE A 5 7.79 -7.34 15.72
N ALA A 6 6.68 -7.11 16.40
CA ALA A 6 6.17 -5.76 16.67
C ALA A 6 7.16 -4.92 17.49
N ALA A 7 7.80 -5.51 18.50
CA ALA A 7 8.85 -4.85 19.27
C ALA A 7 10.06 -4.46 18.39
N LEU A 8 10.50 -5.36 17.50
CA LEU A 8 11.56 -5.06 16.53
C LEU A 8 11.18 -3.93 15.57
N LEU A 9 9.93 -3.91 15.10
CA LEU A 9 9.40 -2.82 14.26
C LEU A 9 9.38 -1.49 15.01
N ALA A 10 8.98 -1.48 16.28
CA ALA A 10 8.99 -0.27 17.11
C ALA A 10 10.41 0.27 17.34
N ILE A 11 11.37 -0.61 17.62
CA ILE A 11 12.79 -0.24 17.76
C ILE A 11 13.31 0.32 16.43
N THR A 12 12.99 -0.34 15.32
CA THR A 12 13.39 0.11 13.97
C THR A 12 12.80 1.48 13.66
N PHE A 13 11.52 1.70 13.94
CA PHE A 13 10.85 3.00 13.81
C PHE A 13 11.61 4.10 14.56
N VAL A 14 11.91 3.88 15.84
CA VAL A 14 12.63 4.85 16.67
C VAL A 14 14.03 5.13 16.11
N ALA A 15 14.77 4.09 15.72
CA ALA A 15 16.09 4.24 15.15
C ALA A 15 16.07 5.05 13.84
N LEU A 16 15.13 4.75 12.93
CA LEU A 16 14.98 5.48 11.67
C LEU A 16 14.59 6.95 11.91
N ALA A 17 13.69 7.21 12.86
CA ALA A 17 13.28 8.57 13.24
C ALA A 17 14.45 9.38 13.80
N ILE A 18 15.26 8.81 14.69
CA ILE A 18 16.46 9.45 15.23
C ILE A 18 17.48 9.74 14.12
N ILE A 19 17.74 8.77 13.24
CA ILE A 19 18.69 8.97 12.12
C ILE A 19 18.18 10.07 11.20
N TYR A 20 16.88 10.10 10.90
CA TYR A 20 16.28 11.15 10.09
C TYR A 20 16.43 12.53 10.72
N ASP A 21 16.09 12.69 12.00
CA ASP A 21 16.16 13.97 12.71
C ASP A 21 17.59 14.50 12.79
N VAL A 22 18.55 13.63 13.14
CA VAL A 22 19.96 14.02 13.32
C VAL A 22 20.67 14.31 11.99
N ARG A 23 20.38 13.55 10.92
CA ARG A 23 21.17 13.62 9.68
C ARG A 23 20.47 14.24 8.48
N PHE A 24 19.14 14.15 8.39
CA PHE A 24 18.40 14.43 7.17
C PHE A 24 17.35 15.53 7.31
N ARG A 25 16.90 15.87 8.52
CA ARG A 25 16.01 17.02 8.75
C ARG A 25 16.58 18.36 8.26
N PRO A 26 17.89 18.65 8.34
CA PRO A 26 18.45 19.90 7.81
C PRO A 26 18.52 19.95 6.28
N VAL A 27 18.27 18.84 5.58
CA VAL A 27 18.32 18.80 4.12
C VAL A 27 17.16 19.64 3.56
N PRO A 28 17.42 20.60 2.65
CA PRO A 28 16.37 21.36 1.98
C PRO A 28 15.33 20.45 1.34
N TRP A 29 14.06 20.81 1.50
CA TRP A 29 12.92 19.99 1.07
C TRP A 29 12.79 19.89 -0.45
N ASP A 30 13.33 20.85 -1.18
CA ASP A 30 13.32 20.97 -2.63
C ASP A 30 14.35 20.06 -3.33
N ILE A 31 15.18 19.34 -2.57
CA ILE A 31 16.20 18.44 -3.12
C ILE A 31 15.83 16.99 -2.81
N TYR A 32 15.49 16.23 -3.86
CA TYR A 32 15.27 14.79 -3.73
C TYR A 32 16.58 14.07 -3.35
N ARG A 33 16.61 13.47 -2.15
CA ARG A 33 17.73 12.65 -1.67
C ARG A 33 17.26 11.22 -1.40
N PRO A 34 17.71 10.20 -2.17
CA PRO A 34 17.26 8.81 -2.02
C PRO A 34 17.38 8.28 -0.59
N LYS A 35 18.49 8.56 0.10
CA LYS A 35 18.69 8.09 1.49
C LYS A 35 17.66 8.67 2.46
N ALA A 36 17.29 9.95 2.29
CA ALA A 36 16.27 10.58 3.12
C ALA A 36 14.87 10.03 2.79
N ALA A 37 14.58 9.82 1.50
CA ALA A 37 13.33 9.21 1.04
C ALA A 37 13.13 7.80 1.61
N TRP A 38 14.17 6.95 1.57
CA TRP A 38 14.15 5.60 2.16
C TRP A 38 13.90 5.62 3.67
N LEU A 39 14.50 6.55 4.42
CA LEU A 39 14.24 6.67 5.86
C LEU A 39 12.80 7.07 6.14
N ARG A 40 12.27 8.09 5.44
CA ARG A 40 10.88 8.53 5.58
C ARG A 40 9.90 7.43 5.21
N ALA A 41 10.16 6.69 4.14
CA ALA A 41 9.38 5.54 3.73
C ALA A 41 9.45 4.43 4.79
N GLY A 42 10.63 4.11 5.31
CA GLY A 42 10.82 3.12 6.37
C GLY A 42 10.06 3.45 7.66
N ILE A 43 10.04 4.72 8.05
CA ILE A 43 9.22 5.21 9.18
C ILE A 43 7.74 4.95 8.90
N TYR A 44 7.25 5.32 7.72
CA TYR A 44 5.87 5.05 7.30
C TYR A 44 5.55 3.55 7.30
N PHE A 45 6.43 2.70 6.76
CA PHE A 45 6.23 1.25 6.73
C PHE A 45 6.08 0.68 8.14
N CYS A 46 6.94 1.10 9.07
CA CYS A 46 6.85 0.68 10.46
C CYS A 46 5.52 1.11 11.10
N CYS A 47 5.08 2.36 10.89
CA CYS A 47 3.80 2.84 11.40
C CYS A 47 2.62 1.98 10.91
N CYS A 48 2.58 1.68 9.61
CA CYS A 48 1.50 0.87 9.03
C CYS A 48 1.49 -0.55 9.58
N TRP A 49 2.64 -1.20 9.69
CA TRP A 49 2.74 -2.56 10.25
C TRP A 49 2.42 -2.60 11.74
N LEU A 50 2.87 -1.62 12.52
CA LEU A 50 2.50 -1.50 13.93
C LEU A 50 1.00 -1.27 14.11
N LEU A 51 0.38 -0.42 13.27
CA LEU A 51 -1.06 -0.22 13.29
C LEU A 51 -1.82 -1.51 12.94
N SER A 52 -1.33 -2.28 11.96
CA SER A 52 -1.90 -3.58 11.60
C SER A 52 -1.74 -4.64 12.69
N TYR A 53 -0.62 -4.62 13.41
CA TYR A 53 -0.46 -5.43 14.61
C TYR A 53 -1.49 -5.05 15.69
N LEU A 54 -1.62 -3.75 16.01
CA LEU A 54 -2.56 -3.26 17.02
C LEU A 54 -4.03 -3.47 16.65
N SER A 55 -4.36 -3.44 15.35
CA SER A 55 -5.72 -3.69 14.88
C SER A 55 -6.08 -5.18 14.85
N GLY A 56 -5.09 -6.08 14.95
CA GLY A 56 -5.22 -7.53 14.76
C GLY A 56 -5.09 -7.99 13.30
N GLY A 57 -4.85 -7.07 12.35
CA GLY A 57 -4.72 -7.40 10.94
C GLY A 57 -3.53 -8.30 10.63
N MET A 58 -2.41 -8.10 11.32
CA MET A 58 -1.22 -8.95 11.14
C MET A 58 -1.48 -10.39 11.59
N GLN A 59 -2.23 -10.59 12.69
CA GLN A 59 -2.64 -11.92 13.14
C GLN A 59 -3.53 -12.59 12.10
N LEU A 60 -4.53 -11.87 11.59
CA LEU A 60 -5.46 -12.40 10.59
C LEU A 60 -4.76 -12.81 9.29
N ILE A 61 -3.76 -12.05 8.84
CA ILE A 61 -2.96 -12.40 7.65
C ILE A 61 -2.22 -13.72 7.83
N LEU A 62 -1.71 -14.01 9.03
CA LEU A 62 -0.91 -15.21 9.31
C LEU A 62 -1.76 -16.44 9.63
N ASP A 63 -2.87 -16.25 10.34
CA ASP A 63 -3.66 -17.34 10.90
C ASP A 63 -4.83 -17.75 10.01
N SER A 64 -5.32 -16.85 9.16
CA SER A 64 -6.44 -17.17 8.27
C SER A 64 -5.96 -17.98 7.06
N PRO A 65 -6.74 -18.98 6.61
CA PRO A 65 -6.41 -19.72 5.40
C PRO A 65 -6.34 -18.76 4.21
N VAL A 66 -5.26 -18.87 3.41
CA VAL A 66 -5.09 -18.05 2.20
C VAL A 66 -6.27 -18.25 1.25
N VAL A 67 -6.67 -19.51 1.07
CA VAL A 67 -7.83 -19.95 0.29
C VAL A 67 -8.41 -21.20 0.96
N SER A 68 -9.73 -21.30 1.05
CA SER A 68 -10.43 -22.51 1.51
C SER A 68 -10.88 -23.40 0.34
N THR A 69 -11.11 -24.68 0.60
CA THR A 69 -11.68 -25.60 -0.40
C THR A 69 -13.06 -25.15 -0.88
N ALA A 70 -13.88 -24.56 0.01
CA ALA A 70 -15.18 -24.01 -0.35
C ALA A 70 -15.04 -22.87 -1.37
N GLN A 71 -14.06 -21.98 -1.19
CA GLN A 71 -13.77 -20.87 -2.11
C GLN A 71 -13.27 -21.36 -3.47
N LEU A 72 -12.42 -22.38 -3.52
CA LEU A 72 -11.97 -22.97 -4.79
C LEU A 72 -13.12 -23.59 -5.60
N ASN A 73 -14.16 -24.06 -4.91
CA ASN A 73 -15.36 -24.61 -5.53
C ASN A 73 -16.44 -23.56 -5.79
N ASP A 74 -16.24 -22.31 -5.39
CA ASP A 74 -17.14 -21.19 -5.68
C ASP A 74 -16.70 -20.47 -6.98
N PRO A 75 -17.42 -20.65 -8.11
CA PRO A 75 -17.08 -19.97 -9.36
C PRO A 75 -17.26 -18.45 -9.29
N GLY A 76 -18.03 -17.93 -8.33
CA GLY A 76 -18.11 -16.50 -8.04
C GLY A 76 -16.79 -15.97 -7.48
N TRP A 77 -16.31 -16.58 -6.38
CA TRP A 77 -15.02 -16.26 -5.77
C TRP A 77 -13.87 -16.36 -6.78
N VAL A 78 -13.78 -17.44 -7.56
CA VAL A 78 -12.69 -17.65 -8.53
C VAL A 78 -12.69 -16.53 -9.58
N ARG A 79 -13.84 -16.24 -10.21
CA ARG A 79 -13.93 -15.22 -11.26
C ARG A 79 -13.65 -13.82 -10.71
N PHE A 80 -14.18 -13.48 -9.54
CA PHE A 80 -13.93 -12.17 -8.93
C PHE A 80 -12.44 -12.03 -8.56
N THR A 81 -11.86 -13.03 -7.90
CA THR A 81 -10.44 -13.01 -7.52
C THR A 81 -9.54 -12.86 -8.74
N LEU A 82 -9.73 -13.68 -9.78
CA LEU A 82 -8.94 -13.58 -11.01
C LEU A 82 -9.14 -12.24 -11.73
N GLY A 83 -10.38 -11.75 -11.81
CA GLY A 83 -10.69 -10.45 -12.40
C GLY A 83 -10.02 -9.30 -11.65
N LEU A 84 -9.97 -9.35 -10.32
CA LEU A 84 -9.32 -8.37 -9.47
C LEU A 84 -7.80 -8.38 -9.64
N TYR A 85 -7.15 -9.56 -9.63
CA TYR A 85 -5.72 -9.66 -9.93
C TYR A 85 -5.39 -9.17 -11.35
N GLY A 86 -6.21 -9.54 -12.33
CA GLY A 86 -6.10 -9.06 -13.71
C GLY A 86 -6.22 -7.53 -13.80
N PHE A 87 -7.20 -6.96 -13.11
CA PHE A 87 -7.36 -5.51 -13.00
C PHE A 87 -6.12 -4.85 -12.41
N ILE A 88 -5.57 -5.35 -11.29
CA ILE A 88 -4.36 -4.78 -10.67
C ILE A 88 -3.17 -4.80 -11.62
N LEU A 89 -2.96 -5.92 -12.33
CA LEU A 89 -1.87 -6.01 -13.30
C LEU A 89 -2.05 -5.00 -14.44
N ILE A 90 -3.24 -4.89 -15.02
CA ILE A 90 -3.52 -3.94 -16.09
C ILE A 90 -3.37 -2.49 -15.61
N ALA A 91 -3.93 -2.17 -14.44
CA ALA A 91 -3.91 -0.82 -13.89
C ALA A 91 -2.49 -0.38 -13.49
N TYR A 92 -1.72 -1.22 -12.79
CA TYR A 92 -0.44 -0.81 -12.23
C TYR A 92 0.78 -1.21 -13.08
N ALA A 93 0.79 -2.39 -13.70
CA ALA A 93 1.88 -2.75 -14.62
C ALA A 93 1.66 -2.15 -16.01
N GLY A 94 0.41 -1.95 -16.43
CA GLY A 94 0.06 -1.29 -17.69
C GLY A 94 -0.09 0.22 -17.55
N VAL A 95 -1.24 0.68 -17.06
CA VAL A 95 -1.61 2.12 -17.10
C VAL A 95 -0.62 2.97 -16.30
N TRP A 96 -0.36 2.63 -15.05
CA TRP A 96 0.53 3.40 -14.18
C TRP A 96 1.95 3.49 -14.76
N SER A 97 2.54 2.35 -15.10
CA SER A 97 3.91 2.28 -15.58
C SER A 97 4.10 3.03 -16.91
N ASN A 98 3.13 2.97 -17.82
CA ASN A 98 3.17 3.73 -19.08
C ASN A 98 2.89 5.22 -18.89
N CYS A 99 2.12 5.60 -17.86
CA CYS A 99 1.83 6.99 -17.51
C CYS A 99 2.84 7.59 -16.53
N THR A 100 4.01 6.98 -16.36
CA THR A 100 5.03 7.43 -15.42
C THR A 100 6.26 7.99 -16.15
N PRO A 101 6.49 9.32 -16.14
CA PRO A 101 7.76 9.88 -16.58
C PRO A 101 8.91 9.43 -15.67
N VAL A 102 10.06 9.17 -16.29
CA VAL A 102 11.24 8.60 -15.61
C VAL A 102 12.49 9.46 -15.71
N PHE A 103 12.46 10.57 -16.47
CA PHE A 103 13.52 11.59 -16.54
C PHE A 103 14.96 11.04 -16.53
N GLU A 104 15.26 10.10 -17.43
CA GLU A 104 16.57 9.42 -17.55
C GLU A 104 17.04 8.61 -16.32
N ARG A 105 16.21 8.49 -15.27
CA ARG A 105 16.55 7.73 -14.07
C ARG A 105 16.90 6.29 -14.42
N GLN A 106 18.03 5.84 -13.88
CA GLN A 106 18.54 4.49 -14.14
C GLN A 106 17.58 3.44 -13.58
N LYS A 107 17.46 2.32 -14.29
CA LYS A 107 16.66 1.19 -13.83
C LYS A 107 17.44 0.42 -12.77
N ASN A 108 16.85 0.28 -11.59
CA ASN A 108 17.31 -0.67 -10.57
C ASN A 108 16.14 -1.58 -10.16
N PRO A 109 15.85 -2.63 -10.96
CA PRO A 109 14.63 -3.41 -10.79
C PRO A 109 14.55 -4.11 -9.42
N LEU A 110 15.70 -4.54 -8.87
CA LEU A 110 15.75 -5.19 -7.57
C LEU A 110 15.35 -4.21 -6.45
N ILE A 111 15.97 -3.03 -6.40
CA ILE A 111 15.69 -2.03 -5.38
C ILE A 111 14.29 -1.46 -5.54
N SER A 112 13.85 -1.21 -6.78
CA SER A 112 12.48 -0.80 -7.08
C SER A 112 11.44 -1.84 -6.64
N ALA A 113 11.68 -3.13 -6.90
CA ALA A 113 10.79 -4.19 -6.45
C ALA A 113 10.77 -4.33 -4.93
N LEU A 114 11.93 -4.24 -4.27
CA LEU A 114 12.01 -4.27 -2.81
C LEU A 114 11.25 -3.10 -2.19
N PHE A 115 11.46 -1.88 -2.69
CA PHE A 115 10.72 -0.70 -2.23
C PHE A 115 9.21 -0.90 -2.41
N GLY A 116 8.80 -1.35 -3.60
CA GLY A 116 7.39 -1.60 -3.91
C GLY A 116 6.78 -2.70 -3.07
N PHE A 117 7.53 -3.74 -2.70
CA PHE A 117 7.08 -4.78 -1.79
C PHE A 117 6.83 -4.22 -0.38
N LEU A 118 7.77 -3.44 0.17
CA LEU A 118 7.63 -2.83 1.49
C LEU A 118 6.48 -1.80 1.50
N TRP A 119 6.36 -1.01 0.43
CA TRP A 119 5.29 -0.04 0.26
C TRP A 119 3.91 -0.69 0.10
N GLY A 120 3.79 -1.74 -0.70
CA GLY A 120 2.51 -2.41 -0.91
C GLY A 120 2.08 -3.25 0.29
N SER A 121 3.01 -3.93 0.96
CA SER A 121 2.70 -4.69 2.17
C SER A 121 2.31 -3.79 3.34
N SER A 122 2.95 -2.62 3.49
CA SER A 122 2.56 -1.62 4.48
C SER A 122 1.22 -0.96 4.15
N SER A 123 1.01 -0.53 2.90
CA SER A 123 -0.26 0.10 2.49
C SER A 123 -1.44 -0.86 2.56
N GLY A 124 -1.27 -2.11 2.12
CA GLY A 124 -2.30 -3.15 2.27
C GLY A 124 -2.65 -3.44 3.72
N GLN A 125 -1.65 -3.49 4.60
CA GLN A 125 -1.86 -3.66 6.03
C GLN A 125 -2.51 -2.42 6.70
N LEU A 126 -2.22 -1.21 6.24
CA LEU A 126 -2.92 0.01 6.64
C LEU A 126 -4.39 -0.05 6.25
N PHE A 127 -4.70 -0.44 5.00
CA PHE A 127 -6.08 -0.54 4.52
C PHE A 127 -6.87 -1.57 5.32
N LEU A 128 -6.26 -2.73 5.58
CA LEU A 128 -6.84 -3.76 6.42
C LEU A 128 -7.04 -3.26 7.86
N ALA A 129 -6.07 -2.53 8.42
CA ALA A 129 -6.19 -2.00 9.77
C ALA A 129 -7.36 -1.02 9.91
N VAL A 130 -7.54 -0.13 8.93
CA VAL A 130 -8.70 0.80 8.89
C VAL A 130 -10.01 0.01 8.80
N TRP A 131 -10.11 -0.99 7.91
CA TRP A 131 -11.28 -1.86 7.81
C TRP A 131 -11.64 -2.50 9.16
N LEU A 132 -10.65 -3.08 9.85
CA LEU A 132 -10.87 -3.74 11.14
C LEU A 132 -11.24 -2.77 12.26
N ILE A 133 -10.64 -1.58 12.28
CA ILE A 133 -10.98 -0.53 13.26
C ILE A 133 -12.41 -0.06 13.05
N VAL A 134 -12.82 0.18 11.80
CA VAL A 134 -14.19 0.57 11.47
C VAL A 134 -15.17 -0.56 11.82
N GLY A 135 -14.82 -1.82 11.53
CA GLY A 135 -15.66 -2.99 11.85
C GLY A 135 -15.98 -3.12 13.34
N LYS A 136 -15.12 -2.63 14.24
CA LYS A 136 -15.38 -2.58 15.69
C LYS A 136 -16.52 -1.64 16.08
N ALA A 137 -16.98 -0.77 15.19
CA ALA A 137 -18.15 0.09 15.43
C ALA A 137 -19.48 -0.67 15.35
N GLY A 138 -19.48 -1.97 14.99
CA GLY A 138 -20.71 -2.77 14.91
C GLY A 138 -21.63 -2.40 13.75
N LEU A 139 -21.08 -1.77 12.70
CA LEU A 139 -21.80 -1.46 11.47
C LEU A 139 -22.05 -2.75 10.68
N PRO A 140 -23.15 -2.83 9.90
CA PRO A 140 -23.28 -3.87 8.89
C PRO A 140 -22.16 -3.76 7.85
N ASP A 141 -21.87 -4.85 7.14
CA ASP A 141 -20.74 -4.97 6.21
C ASP A 141 -20.66 -3.82 5.17
N TRP A 142 -21.80 -3.43 4.60
CA TRP A 142 -21.86 -2.31 3.65
C TRP A 142 -21.52 -0.95 4.31
N GLY A 143 -21.83 -0.79 5.59
CA GLY A 143 -21.50 0.40 6.38
C GLY A 143 -20.01 0.44 6.72
N THR A 144 -19.44 -0.70 7.12
CA THR A 144 -17.99 -0.85 7.31
C THR A 144 -17.23 -0.56 6.01
N TRP A 145 -17.72 -1.05 4.88
CA TRP A 145 -17.19 -0.75 3.56
C TRP A 145 -17.23 0.73 3.22
N LEU A 146 -18.38 1.37 3.39
CA LEU A 146 -18.55 2.78 3.03
C LEU A 146 -17.65 3.69 3.86
N VAL A 147 -17.58 3.48 5.17
CA VAL A 147 -16.74 4.27 6.07
C VAL A 147 -15.26 4.03 5.80
N THR A 148 -14.86 2.76 5.60
CA THR A 148 -13.47 2.42 5.25
C THR A 148 -13.06 3.07 3.92
N PHE A 149 -13.90 2.96 2.90
CA PHE A 149 -13.67 3.59 1.60
C PHE A 149 -13.54 5.11 1.76
N ALA A 150 -14.45 5.77 2.48
CA ALA A 150 -14.41 7.22 2.67
C ALA A 150 -13.12 7.68 3.39
N VAL A 151 -12.71 6.98 4.45
CA VAL A 151 -11.48 7.28 5.18
C VAL A 151 -10.26 7.12 4.28
N LEU A 152 -10.15 6.00 3.56
CA LEU A 152 -8.99 5.71 2.70
C LEU A 152 -8.97 6.58 1.44
N ALA A 153 -10.12 6.84 0.82
CA ALA A 153 -10.24 7.73 -0.33
C ALA A 153 -9.97 9.20 0.02
N ALA A 154 -10.22 9.62 1.27
CA ALA A 154 -9.80 10.93 1.76
C ALA A 154 -8.32 10.95 2.11
N TRP A 155 -7.81 9.92 2.79
CA TRP A 155 -6.41 9.84 3.20
C TRP A 155 -5.45 9.76 2.02
N GLN A 156 -5.71 8.86 1.06
CA GLN A 156 -4.75 8.52 0.01
C GLN A 156 -4.30 9.71 -0.84
N PRO A 157 -5.19 10.54 -1.44
CA PRO A 157 -4.76 11.68 -2.24
C PRO A 157 -4.08 12.76 -1.40
N ASN A 158 -4.53 12.98 -0.15
CA ASN A 158 -3.92 13.98 0.73
C ASN A 158 -2.52 13.56 1.16
N TRP A 159 -2.35 12.32 1.60
CA TRP A 159 -1.05 11.79 1.96
C TRP A 159 -0.08 11.78 0.78
N HIS A 160 -0.53 11.32 -0.39
CA HIS A 160 0.33 11.25 -1.56
C HIS A 160 0.77 12.63 -2.03
N ASN A 161 -0.19 13.54 -2.25
CA ASN A 161 0.10 14.86 -2.80
C ASN A 161 0.88 15.77 -1.85
N ILE A 162 0.60 15.71 -0.54
CA ILE A 162 1.18 16.64 0.44
C ILE A 162 2.53 16.13 0.94
N TYR A 163 2.70 14.80 1.04
CA TYR A 163 3.88 14.23 1.68
C TYR A 163 4.62 13.21 0.81
N TRP A 164 3.95 12.17 0.32
CA TRP A 164 4.63 11.06 -0.36
C TRP A 164 5.37 11.52 -1.61
N ASP A 165 4.67 12.18 -2.54
CA ASP A 165 5.19 12.58 -3.85
C ASP A 165 6.26 13.67 -3.74
N HIS A 166 6.28 14.35 -2.61
CA HIS A 166 7.21 15.43 -2.34
C HIS A 166 8.49 14.95 -1.66
N TYR A 167 8.36 14.03 -0.70
CA TYR A 167 9.48 13.66 0.19
C TYR A 167 10.02 12.24 0.00
N ILE A 168 9.26 11.35 -0.65
CA ILE A 168 9.54 9.92 -0.73
C ILE A 168 9.60 9.45 -2.18
N ALA A 169 8.54 9.72 -2.94
CA ALA A 169 8.46 9.31 -4.32
C ALA A 169 9.39 10.18 -5.18
N PRO A 170 10.14 9.60 -6.12
CA PRO A 170 10.80 10.40 -7.14
C PRO A 170 9.74 11.02 -8.08
N GLU A 171 10.10 12.10 -8.77
CA GLU A 171 9.20 12.78 -9.70
C GLU A 171 8.68 11.81 -10.78
N HIS A 172 7.36 11.71 -10.87
CA HIS A 172 6.71 10.65 -11.65
C HIS A 172 5.31 11.03 -12.15
N ASP A 173 4.91 12.29 -12.04
CA ASP A 173 3.59 12.73 -12.45
C ASP A 173 3.55 14.12 -13.09
N THR A 174 2.60 14.25 -14.02
CA THR A 174 2.09 15.49 -14.56
C THR A 174 0.63 15.64 -14.10
N PRO A 175 0.02 16.83 -14.19
CA PRO A 175 -1.39 17.01 -13.83
C PRO A 175 -2.36 16.06 -14.57
N MET A 176 -2.01 15.65 -15.80
CA MET A 176 -2.82 14.71 -16.58
C MET A 176 -2.62 13.27 -16.12
N THR A 177 -1.38 12.81 -15.96
CA THR A 177 -1.09 11.42 -15.56
C THR A 177 -1.59 11.13 -14.16
N GLN A 178 -1.53 12.12 -13.26
CA GLN A 178 -2.08 12.01 -11.91
C GLN A 178 -3.59 11.72 -11.93
N LYS A 179 -4.37 12.38 -12.80
CA LYS A 179 -5.81 12.12 -12.96
C LYS A 179 -6.06 10.72 -13.52
N ILE A 180 -5.30 10.31 -14.53
CA ILE A 180 -5.41 8.96 -15.14
C ILE A 180 -5.14 7.88 -14.07
N LYS A 181 -4.08 8.04 -13.29
CA LYS A 181 -3.72 7.10 -12.22
C LYS A 181 -4.73 7.10 -11.08
N ALA A 182 -5.23 8.26 -10.66
CA ALA A 182 -6.24 8.34 -9.62
C ALA A 182 -7.55 7.65 -10.03
N LEU A 183 -8.08 7.97 -11.21
CA LEU A 183 -9.37 7.47 -11.70
C LEU A 183 -9.30 6.06 -12.29
N GLY A 184 -8.15 5.67 -12.87
CA GLY A 184 -7.95 4.37 -13.52
C GLY A 184 -7.28 3.32 -12.63
N CYS A 185 -6.57 3.73 -11.58
CA CYS A 185 -5.81 2.81 -10.72
C CYS A 185 -6.26 2.88 -9.26
N HIS A 186 -6.17 4.05 -8.60
CA HIS A 186 -6.37 4.13 -7.15
C HIS A 186 -7.81 3.94 -6.71
N ILE A 187 -8.74 4.76 -7.23
CA ILE A 187 -10.15 4.70 -6.82
C ILE A 187 -10.77 3.34 -7.17
N PRO A 188 -10.61 2.79 -8.39
CA PRO A 188 -11.18 1.50 -8.71
C PRO A 188 -10.50 0.35 -7.94
N ASN A 189 -9.18 0.38 -7.72
CA ASN A 189 -8.50 -0.60 -6.86
C ASN A 189 -9.15 -0.62 -5.48
N LEU A 190 -9.23 0.55 -4.82
CA LEU A 190 -9.77 0.64 -3.47
C LEU A 190 -11.21 0.13 -3.42
N ALA A 191 -12.07 0.58 -4.34
CA ALA A 191 -13.47 0.17 -4.38
C ALA A 191 -13.62 -1.34 -4.61
N ILE A 192 -12.96 -1.89 -5.64
CA ILE A 192 -13.10 -3.30 -6.03
C ILE A 192 -12.45 -4.20 -4.98
N ALA A 193 -11.25 -3.87 -4.48
CA ALA A 193 -10.55 -4.67 -3.49
C ALA A 193 -11.27 -4.67 -2.14
N LEU A 194 -11.82 -3.53 -1.68
CA LEU A 194 -12.64 -3.50 -0.48
C LEU A 194 -13.94 -4.30 -0.67
N THR A 195 -14.58 -4.20 -1.83
CA THR A 195 -15.80 -4.97 -2.11
C THR A 195 -15.51 -6.47 -2.01
N TRP A 196 -14.41 -6.91 -2.62
CA TRP A 196 -13.95 -8.29 -2.57
C TRP A 196 -13.60 -8.73 -1.15
N LEU A 197 -12.91 -7.89 -0.37
CA LEU A 197 -12.60 -8.15 1.04
C LEU A 197 -13.87 -8.33 1.87
N THR A 198 -14.89 -7.49 1.66
CA THR A 198 -16.18 -7.57 2.35
C THR A 198 -16.89 -8.91 2.13
N PHE A 199 -16.80 -9.49 0.94
CA PHE A 199 -17.48 -10.76 0.64
C PHE A 199 -16.72 -12.00 1.10
N TYR A 200 -15.39 -11.95 1.11
CA TYR A 200 -14.57 -13.16 1.16
C TYR A 200 -13.53 -13.22 2.25
N GLU A 201 -13.22 -12.08 2.88
CA GLU A 201 -12.36 -11.99 4.07
C GLU A 201 -10.97 -12.66 3.93
N ASN A 202 -10.47 -12.84 2.69
CA ASN A 202 -9.14 -13.39 2.45
C ASN A 202 -8.07 -12.30 2.62
N TYR A 203 -7.62 -12.09 3.86
CA TYR A 203 -6.76 -10.97 4.25
C TYR A 203 -5.38 -10.96 3.57
N LEU A 204 -4.70 -12.11 3.46
CA LEU A 204 -3.38 -12.17 2.80
C LEU A 204 -3.49 -11.78 1.32
N LEU A 205 -4.51 -12.31 0.64
CA LEU A 205 -4.76 -12.01 -0.77
C LEU A 205 -5.11 -10.54 -0.98
N PHE A 206 -5.87 -9.93 -0.07
CA PHE A 206 -6.14 -8.50 -0.10
C PHE A 206 -4.85 -7.66 0.00
N VAL A 207 -3.93 -8.03 0.90
CA VAL A 207 -2.64 -7.34 1.04
C VAL A 207 -1.75 -7.58 -0.18
N SER A 208 -1.72 -8.79 -0.75
CA SER A 208 -0.87 -9.09 -1.91
C SER A 208 -1.30 -8.33 -3.17
N LEU A 209 -2.58 -7.98 -3.32
CA LEU A 209 -3.02 -7.06 -4.39
C LEU A 209 -2.29 -5.71 -4.30
N GLN A 210 -2.15 -5.16 -3.09
CA GLN A 210 -1.43 -3.91 -2.87
C GLN A 210 0.07 -4.07 -3.06
N VAL A 211 0.64 -5.22 -2.66
CA VAL A 211 2.03 -5.58 -2.96
C VAL A 211 2.30 -5.57 -4.46
N ILE A 212 1.47 -6.24 -5.26
CA ILE A 212 1.65 -6.30 -6.72
C ILE A 212 1.50 -4.91 -7.34
N ALA A 213 0.50 -4.14 -6.90
CA ALA A 213 0.28 -2.77 -7.34
C ALA A 213 1.52 -1.89 -7.10
N CYS A 214 2.05 -1.89 -5.87
CA CYS A 214 3.19 -1.06 -5.50
C CYS A 214 4.52 -1.55 -6.06
N ILE A 215 4.74 -2.86 -6.25
CA ILE A 215 5.88 -3.39 -7.00
C ILE A 215 5.84 -2.87 -8.44
N SER A 216 4.70 -2.99 -9.11
CA SER A 216 4.53 -2.54 -10.49
C SER A 216 4.75 -1.03 -10.61
N ALA A 217 4.13 -0.25 -9.71
CA ALA A 217 4.32 1.19 -9.65
C ALA A 217 5.79 1.57 -9.41
N SER A 218 6.46 0.91 -8.46
CA SER A 218 7.84 1.23 -8.11
C SER A 218 8.83 0.87 -9.23
N LEU A 219 8.58 -0.22 -9.95
CA LEU A 219 9.33 -0.60 -11.15
C LEU A 219 9.13 0.42 -12.27
N GLY A 220 7.89 0.82 -12.56
CA GLY A 220 7.57 1.85 -13.56
C GLY A 220 8.20 3.19 -13.20
N MET A 221 8.17 3.54 -11.91
CA MET A 221 8.79 4.73 -11.36
C MET A 221 10.30 4.64 -11.29
N ARG A 222 10.96 3.48 -11.38
CA ARG A 222 12.42 3.33 -11.19
C ARG A 222 12.90 3.96 -9.88
N TYR A 223 12.35 3.48 -8.75
CA TYR A 223 12.81 3.91 -7.43
C TYR A 223 14.33 3.67 -7.28
N PRO A 224 15.11 4.69 -6.86
CA PRO A 224 16.55 4.60 -6.64
C PRO A 224 16.95 3.96 -5.32
#